data_AF-A0A654LUH7-F1
#
_entry.id   AF-A0A654LUH7-F1
#
_cell.length_a   1.000
_cell.length_b   1.000
_cell.length_c   1.000
_cell.angle_alpha   90.00
_cell.angle_beta   90.00
_cell.angle_gamma   90.00
#
_symmetry.space_group_name_H-M   'P 1'
#
loop_
_entity.id
_entity.type
_entity.pdbx_description
1 polymer ?
#
loop_
_entity_poly.entity_id
_entity_poly.type
_entity_poly.pdbx_seq_one_letter_code
_entity_poly.pdbx_strand_id
1 'polypeptide(L)'
;MYSYILTYCFYSIILNFNLMSNSLANHKRIVLLSATLFAATLLLFGAYSFNGINAQSLEKITIGLNSATFGPLTSNPSVNQVKLLVDYQTKDLSLVDSTINGKMEVFAPNGTLIKTSSYPNGFTITDGGLSNLQLPSVTLH
;
A
#
# COMPACT_ATOMS: atom_id res chain seq x y z
N MET A 1 -14.90 2.41 15.32
CA MET A 1 -15.98 1.50 14.89
C MET A 1 -15.48 0.13 14.44
N TYR A 2 -14.40 0.02 13.66
CA TYR A 2 -13.80 -1.26 13.21
C TYR A 2 -13.31 -2.19 14.33
N SER A 3 -12.75 -1.64 15.41
CA SER A 3 -12.29 -2.44 16.55
C SER A 3 -13.39 -3.30 17.16
N TYR A 4 -14.61 -2.75 17.29
CA TYR A 4 -15.72 -3.48 17.90
C TYR A 4 -16.14 -4.69 17.07
N ILE A 5 -16.16 -4.57 15.74
CA ILE A 5 -16.59 -5.65 14.83
C ILE A 5 -15.61 -6.84 14.88
N LEU A 6 -14.30 -6.58 14.80
CA LEU A 6 -13.30 -7.64 14.95
C LEU A 6 -13.38 -8.27 16.35
N THR A 7 -13.52 -7.47 17.41
CA THR A 7 -13.69 -7.97 18.77
C THR A 7 -14.93 -8.88 18.90
N TYR A 8 -16.07 -8.53 18.29
CA TYR A 8 -17.27 -9.38 18.31
C TYR A 8 -17.09 -10.68 17.51
N CYS A 9 -16.38 -10.65 16.38
CA CYS A 9 -16.06 -11.85 15.61
C CYS A 9 -15.16 -12.80 16.42
N PHE A 10 -14.08 -12.29 17.01
CA PHE A 10 -13.19 -13.11 17.85
C PHE A 10 -13.91 -13.66 19.08
N TYR A 11 -14.71 -12.83 19.76
CA TYR A 11 -15.47 -13.25 20.93
C TYR A 11 -16.49 -14.35 20.60
N SER A 12 -17.19 -14.22 19.47
CA SER A 12 -18.14 -15.25 19.01
C SER A 12 -17.44 -16.56 18.67
N ILE A 13 -16.29 -16.53 17.98
CA ILE A 13 -15.50 -17.73 17.65
C ILE A 13 -15.04 -18.46 18.93
N ILE A 14 -14.51 -17.71 19.90
CA ILE A 14 -14.05 -18.26 21.19
C ILE A 14 -15.22 -18.84 22.01
N LEU A 15 -16.35 -18.15 22.06
CA LEU A 15 -17.56 -18.63 22.74
C LEU A 15 -18.07 -19.93 22.10
N ASN A 16 -18.06 -20.00 20.77
CA ASN A 16 -18.49 -21.19 20.02
C ASN A 16 -17.58 -22.39 20.25
N PHE A 17 -16.26 -22.18 20.35
CA PHE A 17 -15.31 -23.24 20.68
C PHE A 17 -15.56 -23.80 22.09
N ASN A 18 -15.77 -22.92 23.07
CA ASN A 18 -16.06 -23.31 24.45
C ASN A 18 -17.39 -24.07 24.59
N LEU A 19 -18.45 -23.65 23.88
CA LEU A 19 -19.74 -24.35 23.88
C LEU A 19 -19.63 -25.77 23.28
N MET A 20 -18.81 -25.93 22.24
CA MET A 20 -18.57 -27.24 21.63
C MET A 20 -17.75 -28.17 22.53
N SER A 21 -16.77 -27.65 23.27
CA SER A 21 -15.96 -28.42 24.21
C SER A 21 -16.72 -28.89 25.46
N ASN A 22 -17.75 -28.18 25.90
CA ASN A 22 -18.53 -28.53 27.11
C ASN A 22 -19.63 -29.58 26.87
N SER A 23 -19.97 -29.90 25.61
CA SER A 23 -21.06 -30.82 25.26
C SER A 23 -20.55 -32.20 24.81
N LEU A 24 -19.94 -32.96 25.72
CA LEU A 24 -19.38 -34.30 25.45
C LEU A 24 -20.41 -35.45 25.61
N ALA A 25 -21.68 -35.26 25.26
CA ALA A 25 -22.70 -36.27 25.58
C ALA A 25 -23.18 -37.10 24.39
N ASN A 26 -23.26 -36.61 23.15
CA ASN A 26 -23.84 -37.38 22.05
C ASN A 26 -23.42 -36.87 20.67
N HIS A 27 -22.66 -37.67 19.92
CA HIS A 27 -22.16 -37.34 18.57
C HIS A 27 -23.25 -36.78 17.64
N LYS A 28 -24.47 -37.35 17.66
CA LYS A 28 -25.60 -36.89 16.83
C LYS A 28 -26.13 -35.51 17.21
N ARG A 29 -26.11 -35.15 18.50
CA ARG A 29 -26.54 -33.83 18.99
C ARG A 29 -25.48 -32.77 18.73
N ILE A 30 -24.21 -33.13 18.82
CA ILE A 30 -23.09 -32.24 18.50
C ILE A 30 -23.12 -31.84 17.02
N VAL A 31 -23.35 -32.82 16.12
CA VAL A 31 -23.46 -32.56 14.67
C VAL A 31 -24.66 -31.66 14.35
N LEU A 32 -25.78 -31.83 15.04
CA LEU A 32 -26.96 -30.99 14.82
C LEU A 32 -26.77 -29.57 15.36
N LEU A 33 -26.15 -29.41 16.53
CA LEU A 33 -25.83 -28.11 17.13
C LEU A 33 -24.78 -27.35 16.31
N SER A 34 -23.73 -28.02 15.83
CA SER A 34 -22.71 -27.39 14.99
C SER A 34 -23.28 -26.97 13.63
N ALA A 35 -24.14 -27.79 13.02
CA ALA A 35 -24.77 -27.46 11.74
C ALA A 35 -25.73 -26.27 11.86
N THR A 36 -26.55 -26.22 12.92
CA THR A 36 -27.49 -25.11 13.16
C THR A 36 -26.75 -23.82 13.47
N LEU A 37 -25.69 -23.88 14.27
CA LEU A 37 -24.86 -22.71 14.59
C LEU A 37 -24.11 -22.19 13.36
N PHE A 38 -23.57 -23.10 12.54
CA PHE A 38 -22.92 -22.75 11.27
C PHE A 38 -23.88 -22.06 10.29
N ALA A 39 -25.11 -22.58 10.15
CA ALA A 39 -26.14 -21.97 9.33
C ALA A 39 -26.54 -20.58 9.86
N ALA A 40 -26.71 -20.42 11.18
CA ALA A 40 -27.03 -19.14 11.80
C ALA A 40 -25.91 -18.10 11.57
N THR A 41 -24.65 -18.51 11.67
CA THR A 41 -23.52 -17.62 11.34
C THR A 41 -23.55 -17.20 9.88
N LEU A 42 -23.75 -18.13 8.92
CA LEU A 42 -23.81 -17.80 7.50
C LEU A 42 -24.94 -16.80 7.17
N LEU A 43 -26.12 -16.97 7.78
CA LEU A 43 -27.26 -16.06 7.60
C LEU A 43 -26.97 -14.66 8.17
N LEU A 44 -26.28 -14.57 9.30
CA LEU A 44 -25.85 -13.30 9.87
C LEU A 44 -24.78 -12.63 9.00
N PHE A 45 -23.77 -13.36 8.53
CA PHE A 45 -22.72 -12.82 7.66
C PHE A 45 -23.26 -12.30 6.32
N GLY A 46 -24.28 -12.94 5.73
CA GLY A 46 -24.90 -12.50 4.48
C GLY A 46 -25.65 -11.17 4.59
N ALA A 47 -26.08 -10.77 5.80
CA ALA A 47 -26.75 -9.49 6.04
C ALA A 47 -25.77 -8.32 6.27
N TYR A 48 -24.51 -8.61 6.59
CA TYR A 48 -23.48 -7.59 6.74
C TYR A 48 -22.75 -7.40 5.42
N SER A 49 -23.16 -6.38 4.66
CA SER A 49 -22.43 -5.93 3.49
C SER A 49 -21.04 -5.47 3.91
N PHE A 50 -20.01 -6.24 3.58
CA PHE A 50 -18.61 -5.80 3.68
C PHE A 50 -18.37 -4.75 2.61
N ASN A 51 -18.51 -3.48 2.96
CA ASN A 51 -17.84 -2.43 2.21
C ASN A 51 -16.35 -2.72 2.30
N GLY A 52 -15.75 -3.13 1.18
CA GLY A 52 -14.41 -3.69 1.09
C GLY A 52 -13.41 -2.95 1.97
N ILE A 53 -12.78 -3.67 2.89
CA ILE A 53 -11.66 -3.15 3.66
C ILE A 53 -10.45 -3.18 2.72
N ASN A 54 -10.35 -2.15 1.89
CA ASN A 54 -9.07 -1.78 1.31
C ASN A 54 -8.22 -1.29 2.49
N ALA A 55 -7.14 -2.00 2.81
CA ALA A 55 -6.08 -1.45 3.65
C ALA A 55 -5.47 -0.29 2.86
N GLN A 56 -6.14 0.87 2.89
CA GLN A 56 -5.62 2.06 2.27
C GLN A 56 -4.32 2.37 3.01
N SER A 57 -3.21 2.07 2.35
CA SER A 57 -1.93 2.67 2.69
C SER A 57 -2.21 4.15 2.89
N LEU A 58 -1.82 4.70 4.04
CA LEU A 58 -1.91 6.12 4.35
C LEU A 58 -0.84 6.86 3.52
N GLU A 59 -0.81 6.60 2.22
CA GLU A 59 0.18 7.08 1.30
C GLU A 59 -0.05 8.57 1.12
N LYS A 60 0.77 9.35 1.83
CA LYS A 60 0.71 10.82 1.82
C LYS A 60 1.09 11.41 0.47
N ILE A 61 1.95 10.71 -0.28
CA ILE A 61 2.42 11.09 -1.61
C ILE A 61 2.42 9.84 -2.49
N THR A 62 1.64 9.86 -3.56
CA THR A 62 1.68 8.82 -4.60
C THR A 62 2.63 9.30 -5.72
N ILE A 63 3.50 8.40 -6.20
CA ILE A 63 4.45 8.68 -7.28
C ILE A 63 4.18 7.70 -8.43
N GLY A 64 3.96 8.23 -9.62
CA GLY A 64 3.80 7.47 -10.86
C GLY A 64 4.94 7.75 -11.83
N LEU A 65 5.39 6.75 -12.59
CA LEU A 65 6.33 6.98 -13.67
C LEU A 65 5.57 7.52 -14.89
N ASN A 66 5.94 8.72 -15.35
CA ASN A 66 5.40 9.29 -16.58
C ASN A 66 6.24 8.86 -17.79
N SER A 67 7.56 9.06 -17.72
CA SER A 67 8.48 8.58 -18.75
C SER A 67 9.88 8.35 -18.21
N ALA A 68 10.60 7.44 -18.87
CA ALA A 68 12.02 7.20 -18.66
C ALA A 68 12.74 7.29 -20.00
N THR A 69 13.83 8.04 -20.06
CA THR A 69 14.64 8.19 -21.27
C THR A 69 16.09 7.84 -20.98
N PHE A 70 16.68 7.05 -21.87
CA PHE A 70 18.10 6.74 -21.88
C PHE A 70 18.71 7.28 -23.16
N GLY A 71 19.84 7.98 -23.05
CA GLY A 71 20.55 8.52 -24.20
C GLY A 71 21.80 9.28 -23.81
N PRO A 72 22.54 9.84 -24.78
CA PRO A 72 23.75 10.61 -24.50
C PRO A 72 23.43 11.89 -23.71
N LEU A 73 24.38 12.30 -22.87
CA LEU A 73 24.36 13.58 -22.19
C LEU A 73 24.58 14.69 -23.24
N THR A 74 23.69 15.67 -23.29
CA THR A 74 23.70 16.70 -24.33
C THR A 74 24.98 17.55 -24.32
N SER A 75 25.60 17.73 -23.16
CA SER A 75 26.88 18.45 -23.01
C SER A 75 28.12 17.57 -23.26
N ASN A 76 27.98 16.24 -23.23
CA ASN A 76 29.07 15.30 -23.49
C ASN A 76 28.52 13.99 -24.09
N PRO A 77 28.54 13.86 -25.43
CA PRO A 77 27.97 12.70 -26.13
C PRO A 77 28.64 11.36 -25.80
N SER A 78 29.86 11.38 -25.25
CA SER A 78 30.58 10.18 -24.83
C SER A 78 30.05 9.58 -23.53
N VAL A 79 29.08 10.23 -22.88
CA VAL A 79 28.57 9.83 -21.58
C VAL A 79 27.06 9.61 -21.69
N ASN A 80 26.57 8.49 -21.19
CA ASN A 80 25.15 8.18 -21.20
C ASN A 80 24.45 8.78 -19.97
N GLN A 81 23.18 9.12 -20.11
CA GLN A 81 22.34 9.59 -19.03
C GLN A 81 20.99 8.88 -19.02
N VAL A 82 20.43 8.74 -17.82
CA VAL A 82 19.04 8.38 -17.59
C VAL A 82 18.30 9.62 -17.08
N LYS A 83 17.16 9.91 -17.69
CA LYS A 83 16.21 10.94 -17.25
C LYS A 83 14.90 10.27 -16.87
N LEU A 84 14.34 10.67 -15.74
CA LEU A 84 13.05 10.20 -15.26
C LEU A 84 12.10 11.40 -15.11
N LEU A 85 10.94 11.30 -15.73
CA LEU A 85 9.81 12.17 -15.47
C LEU A 85 8.80 11.37 -14.65
N VAL A 86 8.48 11.87 -13.47
CA VAL A 86 7.52 11.24 -12.57
C VAL A 86 6.36 12.19 -12.35
N ASP A 87 5.18 11.62 -12.18
CA ASP A 87 4.02 12.34 -11.69
C ASP A 87 3.93 12.11 -10.18
N TYR A 88 3.64 13.17 -9.44
CA TYR A 88 3.42 13.07 -8.01
C TYR A 88 2.08 13.69 -7.64
N GLN A 89 1.47 13.17 -6.59
CA GLN A 89 0.24 13.71 -6.02
C GLN A 89 0.30 13.54 -4.51
N THR A 90 0.07 14.62 -3.76
CA THR A 90 -0.13 14.51 -2.31
C THR A 90 -1.60 14.46 -1.95
N LYS A 91 -1.96 13.52 -1.08
CA LYS A 91 -3.30 13.42 -0.47
C LYS A 91 -3.36 14.15 0.88
N ASP A 92 -2.21 14.59 1.39
CA ASP A 92 -2.05 15.26 2.67
C ASP A 92 -1.75 16.74 2.43
N LEU A 93 -2.78 17.58 2.53
CA LEU A 93 -2.65 19.02 2.29
C LEU A 93 -1.69 19.72 3.28
N SER A 94 -1.34 19.09 4.41
CA SER A 94 -0.32 19.63 5.32
C SER A 94 1.09 19.61 4.73
N LEU A 95 1.30 18.88 3.63
CA LEU A 95 2.56 18.84 2.89
C LEU A 95 2.67 19.92 1.80
N VAL A 96 1.58 20.65 1.50
CA VAL A 96 1.64 21.81 0.61
C VAL A 96 2.58 22.86 1.22
N ASP A 97 3.37 23.52 0.37
CA ASP A 97 4.44 24.46 0.73
C ASP A 97 5.62 23.84 1.50
N SER A 98 5.61 22.53 1.74
CA SER A 98 6.76 21.82 2.32
C SER A 98 7.78 21.46 1.24
N THR A 99 9.07 21.58 1.59
CA THR A 99 10.17 21.09 0.76
C THR A 99 10.47 19.64 1.11
N ILE A 100 10.45 18.78 0.10
CA ILE A 100 10.75 17.36 0.23
C ILE A 100 11.96 16.97 -0.61
N ASN A 101 12.73 16.00 -0.12
CA ASN A 101 13.91 15.50 -0.82
C ASN A 101 13.49 14.42 -1.82
N GLY A 102 14.03 14.50 -3.04
CA GLY A 102 13.91 13.45 -4.05
C GLY A 102 15.26 12.78 -4.30
N LYS A 103 15.26 11.45 -4.33
CA LYS A 103 16.44 10.61 -4.61
C LYS A 103 16.08 9.60 -5.70
N MET A 104 16.85 9.57 -6.78
CA MET A 104 16.80 8.56 -7.82
C MET A 104 17.92 7.55 -7.58
N GLU A 105 17.58 6.27 -7.60
CA GLU A 105 18.53 5.16 -7.47
C GLU A 105 18.41 4.26 -8.71
N VAL A 106 19.55 3.95 -9.31
CA VAL A 106 19.64 3.11 -10.50
C VAL A 106 20.30 1.80 -10.11
N PHE A 107 19.63 0.69 -10.38
CA PHE A 107 20.09 -0.65 -10.03
C PHE A 107 20.40 -1.47 -11.29
N ALA A 108 21.38 -2.35 -11.18
CA ALA A 108 21.65 -3.39 -12.15
C ALA A 108 20.58 -4.49 -12.08
N PRO A 109 20.43 -5.34 -13.13
CA PRO A 109 19.45 -6.43 -13.12
C PRO A 109 19.61 -7.42 -11.96
N ASN A 110 20.82 -7.52 -11.39
CA ASN A 110 21.10 -8.35 -10.22
C ASN A 110 20.76 -7.66 -8.88
N GLY A 111 20.16 -6.46 -8.90
CA GLY A 111 19.80 -5.67 -7.73
C GLY A 111 20.94 -4.82 -7.15
N THR A 112 22.12 -4.78 -7.76
CA THR A 112 23.25 -3.96 -7.27
C THR A 112 23.00 -2.48 -7.58
N LEU A 113 23.18 -1.58 -6.61
CA LEU A 113 23.10 -0.14 -6.82
C LEU A 113 24.26 0.32 -7.73
N ILE A 114 23.92 0.85 -8.91
CA ILE A 114 24.88 1.41 -9.87
C ILE A 114 25.16 2.87 -9.52
N LYS A 115 24.11 3.65 -9.28
CA LYS A 115 24.26 5.09 -9.03
C LYS A 115 23.06 5.69 -8.33
N THR A 116 23.32 6.84 -7.69
CA THR A 116 22.32 7.64 -7.01
C THR A 116 22.42 9.08 -7.51
N SER A 117 21.28 9.75 -7.64
CA SER A 117 21.19 11.20 -7.84
C SER A 117 20.11 11.77 -6.93
N SER A 118 20.28 12.99 -6.45
CA SER A 118 19.32 13.62 -5.53
C SER A 118 19.23 15.12 -5.76
N TYR A 119 18.09 15.72 -5.42
CA TYR A 119 17.98 17.18 -5.44
C TYR A 119 18.80 17.77 -4.28
N PRO A 120 19.73 18.70 -4.53
CA PRO A 120 20.54 19.30 -3.48
C PRO A 120 19.71 20.10 -2.46
N ASN A 121 18.63 20.73 -2.91
CA ASN A 121 17.74 21.55 -2.08
C ASN A 121 16.30 20.97 -1.98
N GLY A 122 16.10 19.72 -2.39
CA GLY A 122 14.76 19.14 -2.52
C GLY A 122 13.90 19.83 -3.60
N PHE A 123 12.59 19.63 -3.50
CA PHE A 123 11.57 20.30 -4.30
C PHE A 123 10.38 20.67 -3.41
N THR A 124 9.73 21.79 -3.70
CA THR A 124 8.55 22.26 -2.93
C THR A 124 7.28 21.73 -3.56
N ILE A 125 6.39 21.19 -2.73
CA ILE A 125 5.05 20.77 -3.16
C ILE A 125 4.18 22.02 -3.27
N THR A 126 3.68 22.31 -4.47
CA THR A 126 2.88 23.52 -4.73
C THR A 126 1.39 23.31 -4.50
N ASP A 127 0.89 22.10 -4.68
CA ASP A 127 -0.53 21.76 -4.53
C ASP A 127 -0.74 20.27 -4.23
N GLY A 128 -1.96 19.91 -3.86
CA GLY A 128 -2.42 18.52 -3.70
C GLY A 128 -2.84 17.84 -5.01
N GLY A 129 -2.67 18.52 -6.14
CA GLY A 129 -3.01 18.05 -7.46
C GLY A 129 -1.97 17.08 -8.02
N LEU A 130 -2.27 16.59 -9.22
CA LEU A 130 -1.38 15.74 -9.98
C LEU A 130 -0.39 16.65 -10.72
N SER A 131 0.89 16.55 -10.38
CA SER A 131 1.95 17.43 -10.86
C SER A 131 3.13 16.63 -11.41
N ASN A 132 3.77 17.14 -12.45
CA ASN A 132 4.93 16.50 -13.05
C ASN A 132 6.23 16.99 -12.40
N LEU A 133 7.17 16.09 -12.17
CA LEU A 133 8.49 16.36 -11.62
C LEU A 133 9.56 15.62 -12.41
N GLN A 134 10.53 16.34 -12.96
CA GLN A 134 11.67 15.73 -13.65
C GLN A 134 12.83 15.50 -12.69
N LEU A 135 13.09 14.25 -12.32
CA LEU A 135 14.16 13.90 -11.39
C LEU A 135 15.56 14.30 -11.90
N PRO A 136 16.51 14.54 -10.99
CA PRO A 136 17.90 14.81 -11.36
C PRO A 136 18.46 13.66 -12.20
N SER A 137 19.05 13.98 -13.35
CA SER A 137 19.57 12.98 -14.27
C SER A 137 20.68 12.15 -13.63
N VAL A 138 20.75 10.87 -13.99
CA VAL A 138 21.81 9.96 -13.58
C VAL A 138 22.75 9.70 -14.76
N THR A 139 24.01 10.07 -14.61
CA THR A 139 25.05 9.90 -15.62
C THR A 139 25.73 8.53 -15.46
N LEU A 140 25.76 7.70 -16.50
CA LEU A 140 26.38 6.38 -16.51
C LEU A 140 27.69 6.43 -17.31
N HIS A 141 28.77 5.97 -16.70
CA HIS A 141 30.11 5.88 -17.29
C HIS A 141 30.43 4.43 -17.62
#